data_AF-A0A8J8D9Q7-F1
#
_entry.id   AF-A0A8J8D9Q7-F1
#
_cell.length_a   1.000
_cell.length_b   1.000
_cell.length_c   1.000
_cell.angle_alpha   90.00
_cell.angle_beta   90.00
_cell.angle_gamma   90.00
#
_symmetry.space_group_name_H-M   'P 1'
#
loop_
_entity.id
_entity.type
_entity.pdbx_description
1 polymer ?
#
loop_
_entity_poly.entity_id
_entity_poly.type
_entity_poly.pdbx_seq_one_letter_code
_entity_poly.pdbx_strand_id
1 'polypeptide(L)'
;MTVGESGDMVYEALGSYIDDLCGSIFVGTARGKAIMYLRKKYPLTPEDGLPFMNIFYTNGALEITSIWNRRGERGAFLITGAPEGVEVRDGGVVYITFRFGKAVVLVTVHGGPGLAKTLEDVTEECTGAGKRLISSRLVRPWDWGVSI
;
A
#
# COMPACT_ATOMS: atom_id res chain seq x y z
N MET A 1 8.23 -26.36 -2.02
CA MET A 1 7.38 -25.41 -1.28
C MET A 1 8.27 -24.57 -0.40
N THR A 2 8.60 -23.35 -0.83
CA THR A 2 9.54 -22.45 -0.15
C THR A 2 8.80 -21.66 0.92
N VAL A 3 8.93 -22.11 2.17
CA VAL A 3 8.37 -21.45 3.36
C VAL A 3 9.16 -20.18 3.75
N GLY A 4 10.33 -19.92 3.12
CA GLY A 4 11.23 -18.79 3.41
C GLY A 4 10.78 -17.44 2.85
N GLU A 5 10.49 -17.34 1.55
CA GLU A 5 10.31 -16.03 0.87
C GLU A 5 9.09 -15.22 1.38
N SER A 6 8.01 -15.90 1.77
CA SER A 6 6.82 -15.23 2.32
C SER A 6 7.00 -14.78 3.77
N GLY A 7 7.89 -15.40 4.54
CA GLY A 7 8.20 -14.99 5.91
C GLY A 7 8.96 -13.68 5.91
N ASP A 8 9.98 -13.57 5.04
CA ASP A 8 10.85 -12.41 4.95
C ASP A 8 10.09 -11.13 4.60
N MET A 9 9.15 -11.19 3.64
CA MET A 9 8.31 -10.03 3.28
C MET A 9 7.39 -9.57 4.42
N VAL A 10 6.91 -10.49 5.27
CA VAL A 10 6.09 -10.12 6.44
C VAL A 10 6.96 -9.44 7.49
N TYR A 11 8.17 -9.93 7.73
CA TYR A 11 9.11 -9.29 8.65
C TYR A 11 9.57 -7.92 8.15
N GLU A 12 9.82 -7.78 6.85
CA GLU A 12 10.20 -6.52 6.23
C GLU A 12 9.08 -5.47 6.34
N ALA A 13 7.84 -5.85 6.05
CA ALA A 13 6.68 -4.97 6.23
C ALA A 13 6.43 -4.63 7.71
N LEU A 14 6.64 -5.58 8.62
CA LEU A 14 6.51 -5.35 10.07
C LEU A 14 7.61 -4.43 10.60
N GLY A 15 8.84 -4.58 10.12
CA GLY A 15 9.95 -3.69 10.42
C GLY A 15 9.64 -2.27 10.01
N SER A 16 9.23 -2.07 8.74
CA SER A 16 8.85 -0.74 8.24
C SER A 16 7.71 -0.12 9.05
N TYR A 17 6.69 -0.92 9.42
CA TYR A 17 5.61 -0.44 10.28
C TYR A 17 6.09 0.02 11.67
N ILE A 18 7.02 -0.69 12.29
CA ILE A 18 7.60 -0.31 13.59
C ILE A 18 8.44 0.96 13.45
N ASP A 19 9.25 1.05 12.40
CA ASP A 19 10.08 2.23 12.11
C ASP A 19 9.20 3.46 11.86
N ASP A 20 8.11 3.30 11.09
CA ASP A 20 7.14 4.36 10.82
C ASP A 20 6.43 4.83 12.08
N LEU A 21 6.04 3.91 12.98
CA LEU A 21 5.46 4.30 14.27
C LEU A 21 6.40 5.16 15.11
N CYS A 22 7.72 5.09 14.87
CA CYS A 22 8.73 5.84 15.63
C CYS A 22 9.16 7.14 14.93
N GLY A 23 9.05 7.24 13.59
CA GLY A 23 9.60 8.34 12.79
C GLY A 23 8.59 9.11 11.92
N SER A 24 7.32 8.71 11.92
CA SER A 24 6.34 9.13 10.92
C SER A 24 5.07 9.69 11.55
N ILE A 25 4.30 10.45 10.75
CA ILE A 25 3.01 10.98 11.18
C ILE A 25 1.95 9.93 10.84
N PHE A 26 1.33 9.33 11.85
CA PHE A 26 0.20 8.43 11.65
C PHE A 26 -1.02 9.22 11.15
N VAL A 27 -1.51 8.86 9.96
CA VAL A 27 -2.66 9.52 9.32
C VAL A 27 -3.96 8.82 9.70
N GLY A 28 -3.96 7.49 9.70
CA GLY A 28 -5.13 6.71 10.09
C GLY A 28 -5.09 5.24 9.68
N THR A 29 -6.11 4.51 10.10
CA THR A 29 -6.33 3.12 9.73
C THR A 29 -7.71 2.96 9.11
N ALA A 30 -7.80 2.24 8.00
CA ALA A 30 -9.07 1.94 7.35
C ALA A 30 -9.01 0.59 6.63
N ARG A 31 -10.17 0.06 6.24
CA ARG A 31 -10.20 -1.14 5.38
C ARG A 31 -9.93 -0.75 3.95
N GLY A 32 -9.17 -1.55 3.23
CA GLY A 32 -8.84 -1.23 1.85
C GLY A 32 -8.32 -2.40 1.05
N LYS A 33 -7.96 -2.12 -0.20
CA LYS A 33 -7.30 -3.05 -1.10
C LYS A 33 -6.35 -2.33 -2.05
N ALA A 34 -5.33 -3.04 -2.51
CA ALA A 34 -4.40 -2.55 -3.51
C ALA A 34 -4.35 -3.47 -4.72
N ILE A 35 -4.36 -2.87 -5.91
CA ILE A 35 -4.34 -3.56 -7.20
C ILE A 35 -3.27 -2.91 -8.07
N MET A 36 -2.40 -3.71 -8.67
CA MET A 36 -1.46 -3.25 -9.68
C MET A 36 -1.99 -3.52 -11.09
N TYR A 37 -1.89 -2.52 -11.94
CA TYR A 37 -2.16 -2.56 -13.37
C TYR A 37 -0.83 -2.43 -14.12
N LEU A 38 -0.51 -3.44 -14.92
CA LEU A 38 0.65 -3.41 -15.83
C LEU A 38 0.21 -3.88 -17.22
N ARG A 39 0.21 -5.20 -17.47
CA ARG A 39 -0.39 -5.82 -18.67
C ARG A 39 -1.78 -6.40 -18.41
N LYS A 40 -2.03 -6.75 -17.15
CA LYS A 40 -3.30 -7.24 -16.60
C LYS A 40 -3.43 -6.72 -15.17
N LYS A 41 -4.54 -7.07 -14.53
CA LYS A 41 -4.82 -6.77 -13.12
C LYS A 41 -4.11 -7.76 -12.21
N TYR A 42 -3.40 -7.27 -11.19
CA TYR A 42 -2.74 -8.07 -10.15
C TYR A 42 -3.19 -7.61 -8.77
N PRO A 43 -3.99 -8.41 -8.03
CA PRO A 43 -4.35 -8.07 -6.66
C PRO A 43 -3.11 -8.18 -5.75
N LEU A 44 -2.76 -7.06 -5.09
CA LEU A 44 -1.65 -6.99 -4.14
C LEU A 44 -2.07 -7.30 -2.71
N THR A 45 -3.37 -7.20 -2.44
CA THR A 45 -4.03 -7.57 -1.18
C THR A 45 -5.20 -8.53 -1.47
N PRO A 46 -5.74 -9.22 -0.46
CA PRO A 46 -6.99 -9.97 -0.61
C PRO A 46 -8.12 -9.05 -1.12
N GLU A 47 -8.91 -9.53 -2.07
CA GLU A 47 -10.10 -8.80 -2.55
C GLU A 47 -11.33 -9.11 -1.67
N ASP A 48 -11.37 -10.32 -1.10
CA ASP A 48 -12.41 -10.71 -0.14
C ASP A 48 -11.99 -10.40 1.29
N GLY A 49 -12.85 -9.72 2.03
CA GLY A 49 -12.61 -9.39 3.44
C GLY A 49 -11.46 -8.40 3.61
N LEU A 50 -11.57 -7.24 2.94
CA LEU A 50 -10.64 -6.11 2.91
C LEU A 50 -9.78 -6.00 4.18
N PRO A 51 -8.45 -6.18 4.09
CA PRO A 51 -7.59 -6.04 5.25
C PRO A 51 -7.55 -4.59 5.75
N PHE A 52 -7.11 -4.42 7.00
CA PHE A 52 -6.77 -3.10 7.52
C PHE A 52 -5.49 -2.58 6.85
N MET A 53 -5.52 -1.31 6.49
CA MET A 53 -4.42 -0.54 5.95
C MET A 53 -4.11 0.58 6.94
N ASN A 54 -2.86 0.61 7.42
CA ASN A 54 -2.33 1.70 8.22
C ASN A 54 -1.62 2.67 7.28
N ILE A 55 -1.89 3.95 7.47
CA ILE A 55 -1.42 5.01 6.59
C ILE A 55 -0.59 5.99 7.40
N PHE A 56 0.60 6.27 6.89
CA PHE A 56 1.59 7.15 7.49
C PHE A 56 2.05 8.18 6.47
N TYR A 57 2.48 9.33 6.97
CA TYR A 57 3.20 10.33 6.21
C TYR A 57 4.62 10.44 6.76
N THR A 58 5.58 10.20 5.89
CA THR A 58 7.00 10.10 6.25
C THR A 58 7.84 10.79 5.19
N ASN A 59 8.63 11.79 5.58
CA ASN A 59 9.61 12.44 4.70
C ASN A 59 9.05 12.88 3.32
N GLY A 60 7.85 13.45 3.27
CA GLY A 60 7.25 13.90 1.99
C GLY A 60 6.68 12.77 1.12
N ALA A 61 6.43 11.60 1.70
CA ALA A 61 5.80 10.46 1.03
C ALA A 61 4.68 9.87 1.89
N LEU A 62 3.73 9.24 1.21
CA LEU A 62 2.70 8.42 1.83
C LEU A 62 3.21 6.99 1.94
N GLU A 63 3.13 6.41 3.13
CA GLU A 63 3.36 4.99 3.36
C GLU A 63 2.04 4.31 3.72
N ILE A 64 1.71 3.23 3.02
CA ILE A 64 0.52 2.42 3.29
C ILE A 64 0.96 0.99 3.52
N THR A 65 0.72 0.50 4.74
CA THR A 65 1.04 -0.86 5.16
C THR A 65 -0.23 -1.65 5.45
N SER A 66 -0.21 -2.93 5.11
CA SER A 66 -1.28 -3.86 5.44
C SER A 66 -0.68 -5.21 5.75
N ILE A 67 -1.04 -5.77 6.90
CA ILE A 67 -0.65 -7.13 7.30
C ILE A 67 -1.94 -7.88 7.60
N TRP A 68 -2.07 -9.09 7.06
CA TRP A 68 -3.25 -9.93 7.28
C TRP A 68 -2.85 -11.35 7.61
N ASN A 69 -3.70 -11.97 8.43
CA ASN A 69 -3.69 -13.39 8.70
C ASN A 69 -5.14 -13.85 8.78
N ARG A 70 -5.66 -14.38 7.66
CA ARG A 70 -7.07 -14.79 7.58
C ARG A 70 -7.21 -16.02 6.72
N ARG A 71 -8.02 -16.99 7.19
CA ARG A 71 -8.32 -18.25 6.48
C ARG A 71 -7.07 -19.04 6.05
N GLY A 72 -6.02 -19.02 6.87
CA GLY A 72 -4.75 -19.72 6.57
C GLY A 72 -3.85 -18.99 5.57
N GLU A 73 -4.29 -17.85 5.03
CA GLU A 73 -3.47 -16.97 4.20
C GLU A 73 -2.91 -15.83 5.06
N ARG A 74 -1.58 -15.84 5.21
CA ARG A 74 -0.81 -14.76 5.80
C ARG A 74 -0.14 -13.96 4.70
N GLY A 75 -0.07 -12.64 4.87
CA GLY A 75 0.57 -11.80 3.88
C GLY A 75 0.72 -10.36 4.33
N ALA A 76 1.46 -9.62 3.53
CA ALA A 76 1.73 -8.22 3.76
C ALA A 76 1.76 -7.45 2.44
N PHE A 77 1.47 -6.16 2.56
CA PHE A 77 1.58 -5.16 1.52
C PHE A 77 2.19 -3.91 2.13
N LEU A 78 3.15 -3.31 1.44
CA LEU A 78 3.72 -2.02 1.76
C LEU A 78 3.91 -1.25 0.46
N ILE A 79 3.49 0.00 0.46
CA ILE A 79 3.78 0.95 -0.61
C ILE A 79 4.22 2.26 0.02
N THR A 80 5.31 2.82 -0.48
CA THR A 80 5.85 4.11 -0.04
C THR A 80 6.12 4.96 -1.28
N GLY A 81 5.72 6.22 -1.24
CA GLY A 81 6.06 7.20 -2.28
C GLY A 81 5.10 8.37 -2.33
N ALA A 82 5.36 9.31 -3.24
CA ALA A 82 4.37 10.33 -3.58
C ALA A 82 3.31 9.74 -4.54
N PRO A 83 2.02 9.84 -4.23
CA PRO A 83 0.96 9.48 -5.15
C PRO A 83 0.91 10.45 -6.34
N GLU A 84 0.46 9.97 -7.50
CA GLU A 84 0.18 10.81 -8.67
C GLU A 84 -1.15 11.55 -8.55
N GLY A 85 -2.05 11.04 -7.71
CA GLY A 85 -3.35 11.65 -7.50
C GLY A 85 -4.19 10.89 -6.50
N VAL A 86 -5.16 11.61 -5.94
CA VAL A 86 -6.21 11.12 -5.06
C VAL A 86 -7.56 11.51 -5.64
N GLU A 87 -8.50 10.57 -5.62
CA GLU A 87 -9.90 10.80 -5.95
C GLU A 87 -10.76 10.35 -4.77
N VAL A 88 -11.57 11.25 -4.23
CA VAL A 88 -12.56 10.94 -3.19
C VAL A 88 -13.94 10.79 -3.81
N ARG A 89 -14.64 9.71 -3.46
CA ARG A 89 -16.01 9.44 -3.88
C ARG A 89 -16.99 9.43 -2.71
N ASP A 90 -18.27 9.40 -3.05
CA ASP A 90 -19.39 9.31 -2.12
C ASP A 90 -19.15 8.24 -1.04
N GLY A 91 -19.51 8.59 0.20
CA GLY A 91 -19.29 7.74 1.37
C GLY A 91 -17.85 7.76 1.90
N GLY A 92 -16.97 8.62 1.37
CA GLY A 92 -15.58 8.75 1.83
C GLY A 92 -14.71 7.57 1.43
N VAL A 93 -14.93 7.06 0.21
CA VAL A 93 -14.07 6.08 -0.43
C VAL A 93 -12.96 6.83 -1.17
N VAL A 94 -11.71 6.51 -0.86
CA VAL A 94 -10.53 7.19 -1.37
C VAL A 94 -9.80 6.28 -2.33
N TYR A 95 -9.47 6.79 -3.51
CA TYR A 95 -8.67 6.13 -4.54
C TYR A 95 -7.34 6.84 -4.66
N ILE A 96 -6.26 6.17 -4.30
CA ILE A 96 -4.89 6.72 -4.30
C ILE A 96 -4.09 6.02 -5.39
N THR A 97 -3.53 6.79 -6.31
CA THR A 97 -2.80 6.26 -7.46
C THR A 97 -1.32 6.47 -7.30
N PHE A 98 -0.53 5.41 -7.47
CA PHE A 98 0.94 5.47 -7.49
C PHE A 98 1.47 4.90 -8.81
N ARG A 99 2.53 5.50 -9.35
CA ARG A 99 3.20 5.01 -10.56
C ARG A 99 4.62 4.51 -10.29
N PHE A 100 4.90 3.31 -10.78
CA PHE A 100 6.19 2.63 -10.77
C PHE A 100 6.59 2.26 -12.20
N GLY A 101 7.27 3.18 -12.89
CA GLY A 101 7.59 3.03 -14.31
C GLY A 101 6.32 2.85 -15.16
N LYS A 102 6.14 1.65 -15.72
CA LYS A 102 4.94 1.28 -16.51
C LYS A 102 3.78 0.72 -15.67
N ALA A 103 4.02 0.38 -14.40
CA ALA A 103 2.99 -0.13 -13.50
C ALA A 103 2.26 1.02 -12.79
N VAL A 104 0.94 0.88 -12.65
CA VAL A 104 0.09 1.76 -11.86
C VAL A 104 -0.50 0.95 -10.71
N VAL A 105 -0.29 1.39 -9.48
CA VAL A 105 -0.91 0.79 -8.30
C VAL A 105 -2.06 1.69 -7.84
N LEU A 106 -3.26 1.11 -7.79
CA LEU A 106 -4.45 1.75 -7.26
C LEU A 106 -4.72 1.19 -5.87
N VAL A 107 -4.66 2.06 -4.87
CA VAL A 107 -5.05 1.74 -3.49
C VAL A 107 -6.44 2.33 -3.25
N THR A 108 -7.37 1.50 -2.79
CA THR A 108 -8.72 1.92 -2.40
C THR A 108 -8.86 1.80 -0.89
N VAL A 109 -9.26 2.89 -0.23
CA VAL A 109 -9.42 2.99 1.22
C VAL A 109 -10.84 3.40 1.56
N HIS A 110 -11.46 2.70 2.53
CA HIS A 110 -12.80 2.97 3.03
C HIS A 110 -12.72 3.58 4.42
N GLY A 111 -12.49 4.90 4.49
CA GLY A 111 -12.21 5.64 5.72
C GLY A 111 -13.30 6.60 6.17
N GLY A 112 -14.32 6.83 5.34
CA GLY A 112 -15.32 7.86 5.60
C GLY A 112 -14.79 9.28 5.34
N PRO A 113 -15.65 10.31 5.46
CA PRO A 113 -15.33 11.67 5.01
C PRO A 113 -14.14 12.31 5.74
N GLY A 114 -13.99 12.01 7.03
CA GLY A 114 -12.89 12.56 7.85
C GLY A 114 -11.52 12.10 7.35
N LEU A 115 -11.32 10.79 7.22
CA LEU A 115 -10.06 10.25 6.69
C LEU A 115 -9.86 10.64 5.23
N ALA A 116 -10.92 10.71 4.44
CA ALA A 116 -10.84 11.13 3.05
C ALA A 116 -10.25 12.54 2.91
N LYS A 117 -10.76 13.50 3.66
CA LYS A 117 -10.24 14.87 3.69
C LYS A 117 -8.79 14.91 4.15
N THR A 118 -8.45 14.21 5.23
CA THR A 118 -7.06 14.16 5.72
C THR A 118 -6.11 13.57 4.67
N LEU A 119 -6.55 12.55 3.92
CA LEU A 119 -5.73 11.97 2.87
C LEU A 119 -5.55 12.92 1.69
N GLU A 120 -6.59 13.66 1.27
CA GLU A 120 -6.44 14.73 0.26
C GLU A 120 -5.35 15.72 0.70
N ASP A 121 -5.50 16.32 1.88
CA ASP A 121 -4.57 17.31 2.42
C ASP A 121 -3.11 16.76 2.50
N VAL A 122 -2.93 15.55 3.04
CA VAL A 122 -1.60 14.93 3.18
C VAL A 122 -0.97 14.60 1.82
N THR A 123 -1.77 14.20 0.83
CA THR A 123 -1.24 13.88 -0.49
C THR A 123 -0.79 15.10 -1.29
N GLU A 124 -1.37 16.27 -1.05
CA GLU A 124 -0.90 17.53 -1.63
C GLU A 124 0.50 17.92 -1.13
N GLU A 125 0.83 17.57 0.11
CA GLU A 125 2.13 17.82 0.74
C GLU A 125 3.21 16.78 0.33
N CYS A 126 2.86 15.76 -0.44
CA CYS A 126 3.82 14.73 -0.86
C CYS A 126 4.76 15.25 -1.95
N THR A 127 6.00 15.60 -1.59
CA THR A 127 7.00 16.18 -2.50
C THR A 127 7.85 15.17 -3.28
N GLY A 128 7.67 13.86 -3.01
CA GLY A 128 8.38 12.79 -3.73
C GLY A 128 9.66 12.34 -3.05
N ALA A 129 9.56 11.34 -2.19
CA ALA A 129 10.69 10.54 -1.71
C ALA A 129 10.85 9.24 -2.50
N GLY A 130 11.83 8.42 -2.11
CA GLY A 130 12.08 7.10 -2.69
C GLY A 130 10.81 6.25 -2.76
N LYS A 131 10.59 5.59 -3.90
CA LYS A 131 9.41 4.76 -4.15
C LYS A 131 9.71 3.30 -3.80
N ARG A 132 8.84 2.68 -3.02
CA ARG A 132 8.96 1.27 -2.62
C ARG A 132 7.61 0.56 -2.74
N LEU A 133 7.63 -0.69 -3.19
CA LEU A 133 6.46 -1.54 -3.29
C LEU A 133 6.83 -2.97 -2.91
N ILE A 134 6.15 -3.51 -1.90
CA ILE A 134 6.29 -4.89 -1.44
C ILE A 134 4.89 -5.50 -1.36
N SER A 135 4.74 -6.72 -1.85
CA SER A 135 3.52 -7.50 -1.66
C SER A 135 3.84 -8.98 -1.63
N SER A 136 3.37 -9.66 -0.59
CA SER A 136 3.50 -11.11 -0.48
C SER A 136 2.66 -11.88 -1.50
N ARG A 137 1.77 -11.20 -2.22
CA ARG A 137 0.97 -11.79 -3.32
C ARG A 137 1.64 -11.63 -4.68
N LEU A 138 2.72 -10.86 -4.80
CA LEU A 138 3.56 -10.82 -6.00
C LEU A 138 4.55 -11.99 -5.96
N VAL A 139 4.19 -13.11 -6.57
CA VAL A 139 5.13 -14.22 -6.74
C VAL A 139 6.04 -13.90 -7.94
N ARG A 140 7.33 -13.64 -7.64
CA ARG A 140 8.51 -13.52 -8.53
C ARG A 140 8.72 -12.20 -9.29
N PRO A 141 9.78 -11.42 -8.97
CA PRO A 141 10.23 -10.27 -9.77
C PRO A 141 10.74 -10.63 -11.18
N TRP A 142 11.25 -11.86 -11.36
CA TRP A 142 11.96 -12.30 -12.57
C TRP A 142 11.05 -12.60 -13.78
N ASP A 143 9.76 -12.84 -13.56
CA ASP A 143 8.80 -13.16 -14.64
C ASP A 143 8.32 -11.92 -15.41
N TRP A 144 8.75 -10.71 -15.02
CA TRP A 144 8.19 -9.45 -15.52
C TRP A 144 9.10 -8.66 -16.46
N GLY A 145 10.38 -9.04 -16.60
CA GLY A 145 11.33 -8.28 -17.42
C GLY A 145 11.47 -6.81 -16.96
N VAL A 146 11.26 -6.54 -15.67
CA VAL A 146 11.44 -5.23 -15.04
C VAL A 146 12.56 -5.36 -14.02
N SER A 147 13.73 -4.82 -14.36
CA SER A 147 14.74 -4.48 -13.34
C SER A 147 14.26 -3.21 -12.64
N ILE A 148 14.21 -3.27 -11.30
CA ILE A 148 14.06 -2.08 -10.44
C ILE A 148 15.39 -1.32 -10.45
#